data_AF-A0A7S0K549-F1
#
_entry.id   AF-A0A7S0K549-F1
#
_cell.length_a   1.000
_cell.length_b   1.000
_cell.length_c   1.000
_cell.angle_alpha   90.00
_cell.angle_beta   90.00
_cell.angle_gamma   90.00
#
_symmetry.space_group_name_H-M   'P 1'
#
loop_
_entity.id
_entity.type
_entity.pdbx_description
1 polymer ?
#
loop_
_entity_poly.entity_id
_entity_poly.type
_entity_poly.pdbx_seq_one_letter_code
_entity_poly.pdbx_strand_id
1 'polypeptide(L)'
;GASAAPVAVRASRLSPVAGAEGVPPGARVVHFIRHAEGTHNKARTEAGTDEEYSNWAWLDARLTDTGEAQAAALGPELLLEANRVEVVLVSPLSRAIHTGLLAF
;
A
#
# COMPACT_ATOMS: atom_id res chain seq x y z
N GLY A 1 -33.61 -3.59 -9.71
CA GLY A 1 -32.57 -4.41 -9.08
C GLY A 1 -31.30 -4.22 -9.85
N ALA A 2 -30.31 -3.53 -9.27
CA ALA A 2 -28.99 -3.41 -9.87
C ALA A 2 -28.18 -4.65 -9.47
N SER A 3 -27.83 -5.48 -10.45
CA SER A 3 -26.89 -6.58 -10.24
C SER A 3 -25.53 -5.97 -9.89
N ALA A 4 -24.99 -6.27 -8.70
CA ALA A 4 -23.69 -5.79 -8.29
C ALA A 4 -22.62 -6.39 -9.21
N ALA A 5 -21.77 -5.53 -9.78
CA ALA A 5 -20.64 -5.98 -10.59
C ALA A 5 -19.71 -6.88 -9.74
N PRO A 6 -19.11 -7.93 -10.33
CA PRO A 6 -18.18 -8.81 -9.62
C PRO A 6 -16.96 -8.02 -9.11
N VAL A 7 -16.55 -8.28 -7.86
CA VAL A 7 -15.35 -7.68 -7.23
C VAL A 7 -14.27 -8.75 -7.10
N ALA A 8 -13.07 -8.47 -7.61
CA ALA A 8 -11.89 -9.31 -7.41
C ALA A 8 -10.98 -8.69 -6.35
N VAL A 9 -10.73 -9.41 -5.25
CA VAL A 9 -9.87 -9.00 -4.13
C VAL A 9 -8.51 -9.68 -4.28
N ARG A 10 -7.40 -8.94 -4.28
CA ARG A 10 -6.04 -9.52 -4.34
C ARG A 10 -5.06 -8.81 -3.42
N ALA A 11 -4.32 -9.59 -2.63
CA ALA A 11 -3.16 -9.12 -1.90
C ALA A 11 -1.90 -9.43 -2.74
N SER A 12 -1.25 -8.42 -3.31
CA SER A 12 0.04 -8.57 -3.99
C SER A 12 1.02 -7.51 -3.51
N ARG A 13 2.28 -7.92 -3.29
CA ARG A 13 3.42 -7.04 -3.60
C ARG A 13 3.46 -7.04 -5.13
N LEU A 14 3.21 -5.89 -5.75
CA LEU A 14 3.00 -5.76 -7.20
C LEU A 14 3.99 -6.65 -7.94
N SER A 15 3.47 -7.75 -8.45
CA SER A 15 4.20 -8.72 -9.24
C SER A 15 3.42 -8.74 -10.53
N PRO A 16 4.10 -8.68 -11.68
CA PRO A 16 3.44 -8.53 -12.95
C PRO A 16 2.49 -9.70 -13.09
N VAL A 17 1.19 -9.41 -13.10
CA VAL A 17 0.25 -10.37 -13.62
C VAL A 17 0.47 -10.37 -15.12
N ALA A 18 1.43 -11.19 -15.57
CA ALA A 18 1.48 -11.63 -16.94
C ALA A 18 0.10 -12.23 -17.25
N GLY A 19 -0.69 -11.49 -18.03
CA GLY A 19 -2.03 -11.88 -18.45
C GLY A 19 -3.11 -11.55 -17.43
N ALA A 20 -4.10 -10.76 -17.84
CA ALA A 20 -5.40 -10.62 -17.20
C ALA A 20 -6.21 -11.94 -17.24
N GLU A 21 -5.59 -13.08 -16.89
CA GLU A 21 -6.29 -14.36 -16.79
C GLU A 21 -7.09 -14.41 -15.49
N GLY A 22 -8.40 -14.52 -15.63
CA GLY A 22 -9.34 -14.74 -14.53
C GLY A 22 -10.02 -13.50 -13.95
N VAL A 23 -9.81 -12.30 -14.51
CA VAL A 23 -10.64 -11.12 -14.16
C VAL A 23 -11.82 -11.04 -15.13
N PRO A 24 -13.08 -11.22 -14.67
CA PRO A 24 -14.23 -11.13 -15.54
C PRO A 24 -14.34 -9.74 -16.18
N PRO A 25 -14.80 -9.63 -17.45
CA PRO A 25 -15.12 -8.34 -18.05
C PRO A 25 -16.07 -7.53 -17.15
N GLY A 26 -15.71 -6.27 -16.88
CA GLY A 26 -16.50 -5.38 -16.02
C GLY A 26 -16.27 -5.54 -14.51
N ALA A 27 -15.35 -6.41 -14.08
CA ALA A 27 -14.98 -6.51 -12.66
C ALA A 27 -14.15 -5.29 -12.21
N ARG A 28 -14.29 -4.91 -10.94
CA ARG A 28 -13.39 -3.95 -10.30
C ARG A 28 -12.20 -4.67 -9.67
N VAL A 29 -11.02 -4.08 -9.82
CA VAL A 29 -9.78 -4.56 -9.21
C VAL A 29 -9.49 -3.71 -7.97
N VAL A 30 -9.25 -4.36 -6.83
CA VAL A 30 -8.87 -3.70 -5.58
C VAL A 30 -7.47 -4.16 -5.18
N HIS A 31 -6.54 -3.22 -5.07
CA HIS A 31 -5.17 -3.44 -4.64
C HIS A 31 -5.01 -3.15 -3.14
N PHE A 32 -4.37 -4.05 -2.40
CA PHE A 32 -4.01 -3.82 -1.00
C PHE A 32 -2.52 -3.52 -0.88
N ILE A 33 -2.20 -2.35 -0.37
CA ILE A 33 -0.83 -1.87 -0.22
C ILE A 33 -0.58 -1.54 1.25
N ARG A 34 0.52 -2.08 1.80
CA ARG A 34 1.01 -1.71 3.13
C ARG A 34 1.75 -0.37 3.02
N HIS A 35 1.67 0.47 4.05
CA HIS A 35 2.53 1.65 4.15
C HIS A 35 4.02 1.24 4.06
N ALA A 36 4.86 2.11 3.51
CA ALA A 36 6.30 1.92 3.45
C ALA A 36 6.93 1.97 4.85
N GLU A 37 8.24 1.72 4.96
CA GLU A 37 8.93 1.72 6.25
C GLU A 37 8.68 3.01 7.06
N GLY A 38 8.11 2.84 8.25
CA GLY A 38 7.94 3.93 9.22
C GLY A 38 9.05 3.95 10.26
N THR A 39 9.23 5.08 10.96
CA THR A 39 10.20 5.19 12.07
C THR A 39 9.94 4.15 13.16
N HIS A 40 8.69 3.72 13.34
CA HIS A 40 8.31 2.65 14.26
C HIS A 40 8.86 1.26 13.84
N ASN A 41 8.97 0.98 12.54
CA ASN A 41 9.57 -0.26 12.04
C ASN A 41 11.08 -0.25 12.29
N LYS A 42 11.71 0.91 12.08
CA LYS A 42 13.13 1.13 12.36
C LYS A 42 13.41 0.98 13.86
N ALA A 43 12.63 1.63 14.72
CA ALA A 43 12.75 1.53 16.17
C ALA A 43 12.64 0.08 16.66
N ARG A 44 11.63 -0.67 16.18
CA ARG A 44 11.50 -2.11 16.47
C ARG A 44 12.73 -2.91 16.05
N THR A 45 13.30 -2.61 14.87
CA THR A 45 14.49 -3.30 14.35
C THR A 45 15.73 -2.98 15.18
N GLU A 46 15.92 -1.71 15.55
CA GLU A 46 17.06 -1.25 16.35
C GLU A 46 17.00 -1.75 17.80
N ALA A 47 15.80 -1.75 18.41
CA ALA A 47 15.59 -2.27 19.75
C ALA A 47 15.59 -3.81 19.82
N GLY A 48 15.36 -4.48 18.67
CA GLY A 48 15.29 -5.93 18.58
C GLY A 48 14.05 -6.54 19.23
N THR A 49 13.00 -5.73 19.47
CA THR A 49 11.80 -6.19 20.17
C THR A 49 10.49 -5.56 19.67
N ASP A 50 9.42 -6.34 19.71
CA ASP A 50 8.09 -5.94 19.25
C ASP A 50 7.36 -5.00 20.24
N GLU A 51 7.85 -4.80 21.46
CA GLU A 51 7.27 -3.82 22.40
C GLU A 51 7.27 -2.39 21.82
N GLU A 52 8.18 -2.06 20.91
CA GLU A 52 8.20 -0.77 20.23
C GLU A 52 6.91 -0.51 19.43
N TYR A 53 6.20 -1.54 18.95
CA TYR A 53 4.90 -1.31 18.30
C TYR A 53 3.82 -0.79 19.25
N SER A 54 3.98 -0.98 20.56
CA SER A 54 3.06 -0.46 21.59
C SER A 54 3.54 0.86 22.20
N ASN A 55 4.69 1.37 21.77
CA ASN A 55 5.24 2.61 22.29
C ASN A 55 4.49 3.82 21.72
N TRP A 56 3.93 4.64 22.61
CA TRP A 56 3.14 5.83 22.26
C TRP A 56 3.91 6.86 21.42
N ALA A 57 5.24 6.89 21.51
CA ALA A 57 6.09 7.73 20.67
C ALA A 57 5.91 7.45 19.16
N TRP A 58 5.41 6.25 18.81
CA TRP A 58 5.27 5.77 17.44
C TRP A 58 3.84 5.68 16.93
N LEU A 59 2.87 6.16 17.72
CA LEU A 59 1.44 6.06 17.39
C LEU A 59 1.15 6.58 15.97
N ASP A 60 1.64 7.78 15.66
CA ASP A 60 1.57 8.38 14.32
C ASP A 60 2.95 8.54 13.69
N ALA A 61 3.75 7.48 13.74
CA ALA A 61 5.09 7.45 13.15
C ALA A 61 5.09 7.89 11.67
N ARG A 62 6.10 8.69 11.31
CA ARG A 62 6.40 9.14 9.94
C ARG A 62 7.14 8.05 9.17
N LEU A 63 7.26 8.22 7.85
CA LEU A 63 8.16 7.40 7.05
C LEU A 63 9.62 7.70 7.41
N THR A 64 10.49 6.73 7.19
CA THR A 64 11.94 6.95 7.11
C THR A 64 12.31 7.39 5.70
N ASP A 65 13.53 7.92 5.51
CA ASP A 65 14.06 8.21 4.15
C ASP A 65 14.01 6.96 3.25
N THR A 66 14.30 5.78 3.82
CA THR A 66 14.15 4.49 3.15
C THR A 66 12.69 4.23 2.75
N GLY A 67 11.75 4.50 3.65
CA GLY A 67 10.32 4.35 3.40
C GLY A 67 9.80 5.30 2.31
N GLU A 68 10.29 6.53 2.28
CA GLU A 68 9.97 7.48 1.20
C GLU A 68 10.46 6.98 -0.16
N ALA A 69 11.70 6.47 -0.22
CA ALA A 69 12.25 5.87 -1.43
C ALA A 69 11.46 4.62 -1.88
N GLN A 70 11.04 3.77 -0.94
CA GLN A 70 10.18 2.62 -1.22
C GLN A 70 8.83 3.04 -1.80
N ALA A 71 8.19 4.07 -1.22
CA ALA A 71 6.89 4.56 -1.66
C ALA A 71 6.98 5.19 -3.07
N ALA A 72 8.01 6.00 -3.32
CA ALA A 72 8.24 6.62 -4.62
C ALA A 72 8.53 5.58 -5.72
N ALA A 73 9.22 4.49 -5.38
CA ALA A 73 9.50 3.39 -6.31
C ALA A 73 8.24 2.59 -6.71
N LEU A 74 7.15 2.71 -5.95
CA LEU A 74 5.89 2.02 -6.25
C LEU A 74 5.16 2.63 -7.45
N GLY A 75 5.33 3.94 -7.70
CA GLY A 75 4.62 4.66 -8.77
C GLY A 75 4.80 4.05 -10.17
N PRO A 76 6.04 3.77 -10.63
CA PRO A 76 6.28 3.10 -11.90
C PRO A 76 5.59 1.73 -12.03
N GLU A 77 5.56 0.93 -10.96
CA GLU A 77 4.88 -0.38 -10.94
C GLU A 77 3.36 -0.21 -11.08
N LEU A 78 2.80 0.79 -10.39
CA LEU A 78 1.37 1.12 -10.48
C LEU A 78 0.97 1.65 -11.86
N LEU A 79 1.82 2.41 -12.54
CA LEU A 79 1.56 2.86 -13.90
C LEU A 79 1.48 1.70 -14.90
N LEU A 80 2.32 0.67 -14.72
CA LEU A 80 2.33 -0.51 -15.58
C LEU A 80 1.15 -1.44 -15.31
N GLU A 81 0.77 -1.63 -14.05
CA GLU A 81 -0.20 -2.66 -13.65
C GLU A 81 -1.62 -2.11 -13.42
N ALA A 82 -1.73 -0.88 -12.92
CA ALA A 82 -2.97 -0.25 -12.50
C ALA A 82 -3.26 1.00 -13.34
N ASN A 83 -3.09 0.88 -14.67
CA ASN A 83 -3.16 1.93 -15.70
C ASN A 83 -4.43 2.83 -15.67
N ARG A 84 -5.39 2.56 -14.75
CA ARG A 84 -6.52 3.42 -14.43
C ARG A 84 -6.95 3.29 -12.96
N VAL A 85 -6.17 3.83 -12.02
CA VAL A 85 -6.61 3.97 -10.62
C VAL A 85 -7.72 5.02 -10.56
N GLU A 86 -8.92 4.60 -10.15
CA GLU A 86 -10.08 5.50 -10.01
C GLU A 86 -10.18 6.13 -8.62
N VAL A 87 -9.66 5.44 -7.60
CA VAL A 87 -9.76 5.85 -6.20
C VAL A 87 -8.60 5.26 -5.39
N VAL A 88 -8.05 6.07 -4.48
CA VAL A 88 -7.06 5.66 -3.49
C VAL A 88 -7.67 5.86 -2.10
N LEU A 89 -7.69 4.80 -1.30
CA LEU A 89 -8.16 4.83 0.09
C LEU A 89 -6.98 4.57 1.02
N VAL A 90 -6.78 5.45 2.00
CA VAL A 90 -5.66 5.38 2.94
C VAL A 90 -6.14 5.38 4.39
N SER A 91 -5.38 4.72 5.26
CA SER A 91 -5.49 4.88 6.71
C SER A 91 -5.17 6.33 7.10
N PRO A 92 -5.78 6.88 8.17
CA PRO A 92 -5.52 8.26 8.61
C PRO A 92 -4.12 8.48 9.21
N LEU A 93 -3.32 7.42 9.39
CA LEU A 93 -1.98 7.54 9.95
C LEU A 93 -1.02 8.19 8.93
N SER A 94 -0.19 9.12 9.40
CA SER A 94 0.74 9.94 8.62
C SER A 94 1.59 9.11 7.65
N ARG A 95 2.12 7.96 8.09
CA ARG A 95 2.89 7.04 7.21
C ARG A 95 2.08 6.46 6.04
N ALA A 96 0.80 6.16 6.24
CA ALA A 96 -0.05 5.61 5.19
C ALA A 96 -0.46 6.70 4.19
N ILE A 97 -0.80 7.89 4.67
CA ILE A 97 -1.07 9.07 3.83
C ILE A 97 0.18 9.41 3.01
N HIS A 98 1.35 9.50 3.66
CA HIS A 98 2.59 9.85 2.97
C HIS A 98 2.99 8.80 1.93
N THR A 99 2.82 7.50 2.22
CA THR A 99 3.02 6.44 1.23
C THR A 99 2.09 6.64 0.03
N GLY A 100 0.81 6.93 0.26
CA GLY A 100 -0.17 7.17 -0.80
C GLY A 100 0.20 8.37 -1.68
N LEU A 101 0.64 9.48 -1.09
CA LEU A 101 1.05 10.69 -1.81
C LEU A 101 2.30 10.51 -2.67
N LEU A 102 3.22 9.61 -2.28
CA LEU A 102 4.44 9.35 -3.03
C LEU A 102 4.23 8.29 -4.13
N ALA A 103 3.28 7.39 -3.94
CA ALA A 103 3.05 6.26 -4.84
C ALA A 103 2.03 6.53 -5.96
N PHE A 104 1.07 7.45 -5.77
CA PHE A 104 -0.05 7.71 -6.67
C PHE A 104 -0.15 9.20 -7.03
#